data_AF-A0A9K3GSH9-F1
#
_entry.id   AF-A0A9K3GSH9-F1
#
_cell.length_a   1.000
_cell.length_b   1.000
_cell.length_c   1.000
_cell.angle_alpha   90.00
_cell.angle_beta   90.00
_cell.angle_gamma   90.00
#
_symmetry.space_group_name_H-M   'P 1'
#
loop_
_entity.id
_entity.type
_entity.pdbx_description
1 polymer ?
#
loop_
_entity_poly.entity_id
_entity_poly.type
_entity_poly.pdbx_seq_one_letter_code
_entity_poly.pdbx_strand_id
1 'polypeptide(L)'
;MSAFTVCHTGGFLTFKPSIPKSLLLDGEHNLQTHFSLVNYQMKQIRTALAIASILNRTLVMPPVWCRLDKLWFPHSGIIAGSMTRQPFICPLDHVFEVHTMLKALPVEEYGPGNNIREYSFFDNPSTPAQVKDSWLDVQLCQQGSEKCQSNITNTTRVLRFPKHNNEETLTTLLSPLKDVKVIQFSSMQDAFLGFSDKASEEKFRKRVKRYVGIWCCVGGHDPGHIYYDMYWDEKPDWKPLPPQTPEDDHPYR
;
A
#
# COMPACT_ATOMS: atom_id res chain seq x y z
N MET A 1 24.34 -9.92 -22.87
CA MET A 1 23.93 -8.64 -22.25
C MET A 1 22.87 -8.95 -21.19
N SER A 2 23.28 -9.05 -19.92
CA SER A 2 22.40 -9.41 -18.80
C SER A 2 21.54 -8.24 -18.36
N ALA A 3 20.38 -8.08 -18.99
CA ALA A 3 19.37 -7.12 -18.56
C ALA A 3 18.43 -7.79 -17.55
N PHE A 4 18.80 -7.89 -16.27
CA PHE A 4 17.83 -8.13 -15.17
C PHE A 4 18.36 -7.87 -13.74
N THR A 5 19.57 -7.33 -13.56
CA THR A 5 20.01 -6.90 -12.22
C THR A 5 19.74 -5.41 -12.03
N VAL A 6 18.46 -5.02 -11.86
CA VAL A 6 18.19 -3.75 -11.17
C VAL A 6 18.57 -4.00 -9.72
N CYS A 7 19.80 -3.59 -9.37
CA CYS A 7 20.30 -3.63 -8.02
C CYS A 7 19.48 -2.60 -7.21
N HIS A 8 18.50 -3.07 -6.45
CA HIS A 8 17.74 -2.23 -5.52
C HIS A 8 18.66 -1.83 -4.36
N THR A 9 19.35 -0.70 -4.52
CA THR A 9 20.45 -0.28 -3.65
C THR A 9 20.02 -0.07 -2.19
N GLY A 10 18.76 0.25 -1.94
CA GLY A 10 18.21 0.41 -0.58
C GLY A 10 17.59 -0.85 0.04
N GLY A 11 17.43 -1.95 -0.71
CA GLY A 11 16.72 -3.14 -0.26
C GLY A 11 15.19 -3.00 -0.34
N PHE A 12 14.49 -3.89 0.37
CA PHE A 12 13.04 -4.06 0.31
C PHE A 12 12.37 -3.75 1.64
N LEU A 13 11.14 -3.27 1.55
CA LEU A 13 10.20 -3.13 2.65
C LEU A 13 8.93 -3.90 2.31
N THR A 14 8.36 -4.59 3.30
CA THR A 14 7.07 -5.27 3.20
C THR A 14 6.36 -5.24 4.55
N PHE A 15 5.13 -5.75 4.61
CA PHE A 15 4.40 -5.86 5.86
C PHE A 15 3.43 -7.03 5.84
N LYS A 16 3.04 -7.50 7.02
CA LYS A 16 1.96 -8.49 7.17
C LYS A 16 0.63 -7.77 7.06
N PRO A 17 -0.18 -8.01 6.00
CA PRO A 17 -1.50 -7.39 5.90
C PRO A 17 -2.38 -7.93 7.04
N SER A 18 -2.92 -7.04 7.85
CA SER A 18 -3.82 -7.40 8.96
C SER A 18 -5.20 -6.90 8.62
N ILE A 19 -6.03 -7.75 7.99
CA ILE A 19 -7.41 -7.40 7.62
C ILE A 19 -8.36 -8.08 8.62
N PRO A 20 -9.24 -7.33 9.31
CA PRO A 20 -10.27 -7.89 10.15
C PRO A 20 -11.10 -8.93 9.41
N LYS A 21 -11.33 -10.10 10.02
CA LYS A 21 -12.16 -11.16 9.42
C LYS A 21 -13.54 -10.66 9.03
N SER A 22 -14.12 -9.74 9.81
CA SER A 22 -15.41 -9.14 9.49
C SER A 22 -15.40 -8.36 8.17
N LEU A 23 -14.34 -7.61 7.88
CA LEU A 23 -14.19 -6.90 6.60
C LEU A 23 -14.00 -7.85 5.41
N LEU A 24 -13.52 -9.08 5.63
CA LEU A 24 -13.35 -10.09 4.57
C LEU A 24 -14.59 -10.97 4.38
N LEU A 25 -15.18 -11.46 5.46
CA LEU A 25 -16.10 -12.59 5.45
C LEU A 25 -17.54 -12.21 5.78
N ASP A 26 -17.77 -11.12 6.53
CA ASP A 26 -19.12 -10.77 6.97
C ASP A 26 -19.83 -9.92 5.90
N GLY A 27 -21.16 -9.98 5.90
CA GLY A 27 -22.02 -9.14 5.06
C GLY A 27 -21.98 -9.49 3.56
N GLU A 28 -22.92 -8.87 2.83
CA GLU A 28 -23.03 -9.03 1.38
C GLU A 28 -21.82 -8.43 0.63
N HIS A 29 -21.45 -9.04 -0.49
CA HIS A 29 -20.49 -8.46 -1.44
C HIS A 29 -21.19 -7.42 -2.30
N ASN A 30 -21.05 -6.15 -1.93
CA ASN A 30 -21.61 -5.02 -2.66
C ASN A 30 -20.61 -3.86 -2.68
N LEU A 31 -20.99 -2.77 -3.33
CA LEU A 31 -20.11 -1.62 -3.55
C LEU A 31 -19.57 -1.04 -2.23
N GLN A 32 -20.43 -0.89 -1.23
CA GLN A 32 -20.06 -0.32 0.06
C GLN A 32 -19.07 -1.22 0.79
N THR A 33 -19.32 -2.53 0.84
CA THR A 33 -18.42 -3.47 1.51
C THR A 33 -17.11 -3.65 0.75
N HIS A 34 -17.12 -3.53 -0.59
CA HIS A 34 -15.92 -3.51 -1.43
C HIS A 34 -15.01 -2.35 -1.08
N PHE A 35 -15.52 -1.12 -1.13
CA PHE A 35 -14.73 0.06 -0.82
C PHE A 35 -14.28 0.04 0.64
N SER A 36 -15.11 -0.42 1.58
CA SER A 36 -14.70 -0.57 2.99
C SER A 36 -13.46 -1.49 3.14
N LEU A 37 -13.44 -2.63 2.42
CA LEU A 37 -12.33 -3.56 2.42
C LEU A 37 -11.08 -2.99 1.74
N VAL A 38 -11.24 -2.38 0.56
CA VAL A 38 -10.11 -1.83 -0.21
C VAL A 38 -9.51 -0.62 0.51
N ASN A 39 -10.33 0.30 0.98
CA ASN A 39 -9.92 1.50 1.72
C ASN A 39 -9.10 1.16 2.97
N TYR A 40 -9.50 0.10 3.68
CA TYR A 40 -8.77 -0.39 4.86
C TYR A 40 -7.35 -0.88 4.52
N GLN A 41 -7.20 -1.60 3.40
CA GLN A 41 -5.88 -2.05 2.92
C GLN A 41 -5.07 -0.89 2.34
N MET A 42 -5.72 0.02 1.61
CA MET A 42 -5.11 1.19 0.98
C MET A 42 -4.46 2.10 2.00
N LYS A 43 -5.09 2.32 3.17
CA LYS A 43 -4.49 3.09 4.27
C LYS A 43 -3.16 2.49 4.74
N GLN A 44 -3.10 1.16 4.88
CA GLN A 44 -1.87 0.46 5.25
C GLN A 44 -0.80 0.56 4.16
N ILE A 45 -1.19 0.43 2.89
CA ILE A 45 -0.29 0.58 1.74
C ILE A 45 0.25 2.01 1.65
N ARG A 46 -0.58 3.03 1.88
CA ARG A 46 -0.16 4.44 1.94
C ARG A 46 0.94 4.66 2.96
N THR A 47 0.75 4.15 4.17
CA THR A 47 1.76 4.20 5.23
C THR A 47 3.04 3.46 4.82
N ALA A 48 2.91 2.27 4.22
CA ALA A 48 4.05 1.51 3.74
C ALA A 48 4.84 2.24 2.65
N LEU A 49 4.15 2.91 1.71
CA LEU A 49 4.75 3.73 0.67
C LEU A 49 5.52 4.91 1.27
N ALA A 50 4.96 5.58 2.28
CA ALA A 50 5.63 6.68 2.96
C ALA A 50 6.92 6.22 3.65
N ILE A 51 6.86 5.13 4.42
CA ILE A 51 8.04 4.57 5.10
C ILE A 51 9.07 4.07 4.08
N ALA A 52 8.64 3.42 2.99
CA ALA A 52 9.54 2.98 1.92
C ALA A 52 10.24 4.18 1.26
N SER A 53 9.52 5.29 1.04
CA SER A 53 10.07 6.53 0.49
C SER A 53 11.17 7.12 1.37
N ILE A 54 10.94 7.28 2.68
CA ILE A 54 11.93 7.90 3.59
C ILE A 54 13.17 7.01 3.78
N LEU A 55 13.00 5.69 3.72
CA LEU A 55 14.10 4.72 3.84
C LEU A 55 14.78 4.40 2.50
N ASN A 56 14.30 4.97 1.40
CA ASN A 56 14.72 4.68 0.03
C ASN A 56 14.69 3.17 -0.30
N ARG A 57 13.62 2.48 0.13
CA ARG A 57 13.41 1.04 -0.08
C ARG A 57 12.35 0.79 -1.14
N THR A 58 12.48 -0.34 -1.82
CA THR A 58 11.42 -0.82 -2.73
C THR A 58 10.33 -1.49 -1.92
N LEU A 59 9.08 -1.05 -2.09
CA LEU A 59 7.93 -1.67 -1.43
C LEU A 59 7.53 -2.94 -2.18
N VAL A 60 7.58 -4.09 -1.51
CA VAL A 60 6.89 -5.29 -1.98
C VAL A 60 5.44 -5.19 -1.53
N MET A 61 4.54 -4.96 -2.48
CA MET A 61 3.12 -4.74 -2.25
C MET A 61 2.50 -5.97 -1.58
N PRO A 62 1.50 -5.82 -0.69
CA PRO A 62 0.76 -6.96 -0.18
C PRO A 62 -0.19 -7.51 -1.24
N PRO A 63 -0.69 -8.76 -1.09
CA PRO A 63 -1.88 -9.19 -1.82
C PRO A 63 -3.05 -8.25 -1.48
N VAL A 64 -3.79 -7.81 -2.50
CA VAL A 64 -4.96 -6.94 -2.32
C VAL A 64 -6.22 -7.79 -2.43
N TRP A 65 -7.07 -7.72 -1.41
CA TRP A 65 -8.36 -8.40 -1.40
C TRP A 65 -9.44 -7.47 -1.94
N CYS A 66 -10.23 -7.98 -2.87
CA CYS A 66 -11.39 -7.31 -3.43
C CYS A 66 -12.65 -8.14 -3.18
N ARG A 67 -13.77 -7.46 -2.93
CA ARG A 67 -15.10 -8.08 -2.94
C ARG A 67 -15.76 -8.07 -4.30
N LEU A 68 -15.32 -7.18 -5.20
CA LEU A 68 -15.89 -6.99 -6.52
C LEU A 68 -14.74 -6.86 -7.51
N ASP A 69 -14.98 -7.35 -8.71
CA ASP A 69 -14.13 -7.21 -9.87
C ASP A 69 -14.10 -5.76 -10.38
N LYS A 70 -13.12 -5.43 -11.21
CA LYS A 70 -13.08 -4.18 -11.97
C LYS A 70 -13.30 -4.52 -13.45
N LEU A 71 -14.39 -4.04 -14.01
CA LEU A 71 -14.71 -4.22 -15.43
C LEU A 71 -14.93 -2.87 -16.11
N TRP A 72 -15.04 -2.86 -17.44
CA TRP A 72 -15.32 -1.65 -18.23
C TRP A 72 -16.82 -1.40 -18.47
N PHE A 73 -17.69 -2.13 -17.78
CA PHE A 73 -19.14 -2.04 -17.92
C PHE A 73 -19.84 -2.35 -16.59
N PRO A 74 -21.11 -1.94 -16.39
CA PRO A 74 -21.84 -2.23 -15.16
C PRO A 74 -22.00 -3.72 -14.88
N HIS A 75 -21.74 -4.15 -13.64
CA HIS A 75 -21.80 -5.57 -13.25
C HIS A 75 -22.18 -5.76 -11.78
N SER A 76 -22.63 -6.96 -11.44
CA SER A 76 -23.04 -7.35 -10.07
C SER A 76 -21.89 -7.74 -9.14
N GLY A 77 -20.64 -7.51 -9.55
CA GLY A 77 -19.47 -7.77 -8.73
C GLY A 77 -18.48 -8.81 -9.26
N ILE A 78 -18.90 -9.77 -10.09
CA ILE A 78 -18.00 -10.70 -10.80
C ILE A 78 -18.49 -10.90 -12.23
N ILE A 79 -17.61 -11.36 -13.11
CA ILE A 79 -18.00 -11.73 -14.48
C ILE A 79 -19.00 -12.88 -14.43
N ALA A 80 -20.16 -12.71 -15.07
CA ALA A 80 -21.17 -13.76 -15.18
C ALA A 80 -20.59 -15.01 -15.85
N GLY A 81 -20.77 -16.18 -15.22
CA GLY A 81 -20.20 -17.44 -15.69
C GLY A 81 -18.76 -17.71 -15.25
N SER A 82 -18.11 -16.78 -14.53
CA SER A 82 -16.81 -17.05 -13.90
C SER A 82 -16.94 -17.97 -12.68
N MET A 83 -15.86 -18.66 -12.33
CA MET A 83 -15.75 -19.45 -11.09
C MET A 83 -15.19 -18.65 -9.90
N THR A 84 -15.07 -17.33 -10.04
CA THR A 84 -14.47 -16.46 -9.03
C THR A 84 -15.32 -16.45 -7.77
N ARG A 85 -14.73 -16.84 -6.63
CA ARG A 85 -15.37 -16.76 -5.32
C ARG A 85 -15.03 -15.42 -4.68
N GLN A 86 -16.03 -14.71 -4.16
CA GLN A 86 -15.83 -13.48 -3.42
C GLN A 86 -15.65 -13.78 -1.91
N PRO A 87 -14.80 -13.04 -1.18
CA PRO A 87 -13.78 -12.13 -1.72
C PRO A 87 -12.62 -12.92 -2.38
N PHE A 88 -11.84 -12.26 -3.23
CA PHE A 88 -10.67 -12.84 -3.89
C PHE A 88 -9.47 -11.90 -3.81
N ILE A 89 -8.28 -12.45 -4.03
CA ILE A 89 -7.07 -11.64 -4.26
C ILE A 89 -7.17 -11.09 -5.68
N CYS A 90 -7.37 -9.79 -5.81
CA CYS A 90 -7.47 -9.12 -7.09
C CYS A 90 -6.07 -8.73 -7.63
N PRO A 91 -5.91 -8.69 -8.96
CA PRO A 91 -4.79 -8.02 -9.59
C PRO A 91 -4.60 -6.60 -9.05
N LEU A 92 -3.34 -6.15 -8.93
CA LEU A 92 -3.02 -4.86 -8.32
C LEU A 92 -3.66 -3.69 -9.11
N ASP A 93 -3.81 -3.84 -10.42
CA ASP A 93 -4.40 -2.89 -11.36
C ASP A 93 -5.94 -2.76 -11.25
N HIS A 94 -6.59 -3.59 -10.44
CA HIS A 94 -7.99 -3.42 -10.08
C HIS A 94 -8.20 -2.24 -9.11
N VAL A 95 -7.16 -1.84 -8.39
CA VAL A 95 -7.20 -0.75 -7.39
C VAL A 95 -6.22 0.35 -7.73
N PHE A 96 -5.04 0.01 -8.23
CA PHE A 96 -3.94 0.94 -8.45
C PHE A 96 -3.62 1.15 -9.93
N GLU A 97 -3.25 2.36 -10.31
CA GLU A 97 -2.72 2.68 -11.64
C GLU A 97 -1.26 2.25 -11.74
N VAL A 98 -1.02 0.94 -11.89
CA VAL A 98 0.34 0.34 -11.90
C VAL A 98 1.24 1.00 -12.95
N HIS A 99 0.71 1.34 -14.12
CA HIS A 99 1.45 2.10 -15.14
C HIS A 99 1.99 3.44 -14.60
N THR A 100 1.17 4.17 -13.85
CA THR A 100 1.56 5.44 -13.21
C THR A 100 2.55 5.21 -12.07
N MET A 101 2.40 4.14 -11.30
CA MET A 101 3.33 3.79 -10.22
C MET A 101 4.75 3.52 -10.72
N LEU A 102 4.88 2.90 -11.90
CA LEU A 102 6.17 2.56 -12.52
C LEU A 102 6.76 3.72 -13.33
N LYS A 103 6.01 4.81 -13.55
CA LYS A 103 6.46 5.96 -14.33
C LYS A 103 7.41 6.84 -13.52
N ALA A 104 8.51 7.27 -14.14
CA ALA A 104 9.36 8.32 -13.61
C ALA A 104 8.61 9.66 -13.69
N LEU A 105 8.12 10.15 -12.54
CA LEU A 105 7.50 11.48 -12.42
C LEU A 105 8.53 12.51 -11.94
N PRO A 106 8.43 13.79 -12.36
CA PRO A 106 9.35 14.84 -11.96
C PRO A 106 9.55 14.93 -10.44
N VAL A 107 10.80 14.78 -9.98
CA VAL A 107 11.12 14.79 -8.55
C VAL A 107 10.78 16.13 -7.90
N GLU A 108 10.90 17.23 -8.64
CA GLU A 108 10.59 18.56 -8.10
C GLU A 108 9.11 18.74 -7.75
N GLU A 109 8.21 18.09 -8.49
CA GLU A 109 6.76 18.21 -8.28
C GLU A 109 6.21 17.09 -7.40
N TYR A 110 6.75 15.86 -7.55
CA TYR A 110 6.20 14.64 -6.96
C TYR A 110 7.11 13.99 -5.92
N GLY A 111 8.28 14.58 -5.63
CA GLY A 111 9.23 14.04 -4.67
C GLY A 111 9.96 12.79 -5.20
N PRO A 112 10.72 12.07 -4.37
CA PRO A 112 11.41 10.84 -4.78
C PRO A 112 10.42 9.78 -5.29
N GLY A 113 10.90 8.91 -6.19
CA GLY A 113 10.09 7.83 -6.73
C GLY A 113 9.86 6.70 -5.72
N ASN A 114 8.67 6.09 -5.75
CA ASN A 114 8.38 4.88 -4.99
C ASN A 114 8.52 3.66 -5.89
N ASN A 115 9.58 2.89 -5.70
CA ASN A 115 9.73 1.61 -6.39
C ASN A 115 8.82 0.56 -5.76
N ILE A 116 8.18 -0.26 -6.59
CA ILE A 116 7.33 -1.36 -6.14
C ILE A 116 7.70 -2.71 -6.75
N ARG A 117 7.35 -3.78 -6.05
CA ARG A 117 7.29 -5.17 -6.56
C ARG A 117 5.94 -5.79 -6.21
N GLU A 118 5.53 -6.77 -7.01
CA GLU A 118 4.33 -7.56 -6.74
C GLU A 118 4.47 -8.43 -5.48
N TYR A 119 3.35 -8.87 -4.93
CA TYR A 119 3.31 -9.60 -3.65
C TYR A 119 4.00 -10.97 -3.68
N SER A 120 4.08 -11.60 -4.87
CA SER A 120 4.71 -12.91 -5.08
C SER A 120 6.24 -12.82 -5.26
N PHE A 121 6.82 -11.62 -5.15
CA PHE A 121 8.25 -11.37 -5.42
C PHE A 121 9.18 -12.30 -4.62
N PHE A 122 8.88 -12.57 -3.35
CA PHE A 122 9.72 -13.44 -2.53
C PHE A 122 9.56 -14.93 -2.84
N ASP A 123 8.42 -15.32 -3.41
CA ASP A 123 8.14 -16.70 -3.83
C ASP A 123 8.80 -17.03 -5.17
N ASN A 124 9.13 -16.01 -5.97
CA ASN A 124 9.79 -16.17 -7.26
C ASN A 124 11.14 -16.92 -7.09
N PRO A 125 11.36 -18.07 -7.77
CA PRO A 125 12.62 -18.81 -7.70
C PRO A 125 13.84 -17.99 -8.13
N SER A 126 13.65 -16.98 -8.99
CA SER A 126 14.72 -16.10 -9.48
C SER A 126 15.14 -15.02 -8.48
N THR A 127 14.39 -14.85 -7.38
CA THR A 127 14.77 -13.90 -6.33
C THR A 127 16.03 -14.38 -5.61
N PRO A 128 17.12 -13.58 -5.55
CA PRO A 128 18.40 -14.02 -5.01
C PRO A 128 18.30 -14.52 -3.55
N ALA A 129 19.01 -15.61 -3.24
CA ALA A 129 19.04 -16.19 -1.88
C ALA A 129 19.43 -15.16 -0.81
N GLN A 130 20.39 -14.27 -1.11
CA GLN A 130 20.81 -13.20 -0.21
C GLN A 130 19.65 -12.27 0.21
N VAL A 131 18.63 -12.09 -0.64
CA VAL A 131 17.41 -11.35 -0.29
C VAL A 131 16.49 -12.22 0.56
N LYS A 132 16.29 -13.48 0.18
CA LYS A 132 15.42 -14.43 0.89
C LYS A 132 15.91 -14.77 2.31
N ASP A 133 17.21 -14.66 2.56
CA ASP A 133 17.82 -15.06 3.83
C ASP A 133 18.04 -13.88 4.80
N SER A 134 17.86 -12.63 4.34
CA SER A 134 18.15 -11.41 5.10
C SER A 134 16.86 -10.63 5.43
N TRP A 135 16.22 -11.07 6.52
CA TRP A 135 14.97 -10.50 7.02
C TRP A 135 15.15 -9.88 8.40
N LEU A 136 14.49 -8.73 8.60
CA LEU A 136 14.26 -8.10 9.89
C LEU A 136 12.76 -7.94 10.09
N ASP A 137 12.25 -8.53 11.17
CA ASP A 137 10.90 -8.32 11.64
C ASP A 137 10.83 -7.07 12.52
N VAL A 138 10.00 -6.11 12.12
CA VAL A 138 9.68 -4.92 12.90
C VAL A 138 8.34 -5.13 13.58
N GLN A 139 8.32 -5.00 14.91
CA GLN A 139 7.13 -5.17 15.73
C GLN A 139 6.82 -3.90 16.50
N LEU A 140 5.64 -3.34 16.24
CA LEU A 140 5.15 -2.15 16.95
C LEU A 140 4.52 -2.56 18.29
N CYS A 141 4.81 -1.80 19.34
CA CYS A 141 4.31 -2.04 20.70
C CYS A 141 3.66 -0.81 21.31
N GLN A 142 2.92 -1.02 22.41
CA GLN A 142 2.36 0.07 23.19
C GLN A 142 3.48 0.77 23.97
N GLN A 143 3.44 2.10 24.00
CA GLN A 143 4.43 2.87 24.75
C GLN A 143 4.37 2.50 26.24
N GLY A 144 5.53 2.24 26.85
CA GLY A 144 5.61 1.83 28.26
C GLY A 144 5.38 0.35 28.53
N SER A 145 5.09 -0.49 27.52
CA SER A 145 5.03 -1.94 27.75
C SER A 145 6.42 -2.52 28.01
N GLU A 146 6.52 -3.47 28.94
CA GLU A 146 7.77 -4.20 29.18
C GLU A 146 8.30 -4.79 27.87
N LYS A 147 9.60 -4.57 27.57
CA LYS A 147 10.28 -5.03 26.33
C LYS A 147 9.84 -4.34 25.02
N CYS A 148 9.26 -3.13 25.09
CA CYS A 148 8.86 -2.40 23.87
C CYS A 148 10.07 -1.88 23.06
N GLN A 149 11.15 -1.49 23.73
CA GLN A 149 12.38 -1.11 23.04
C GLN A 149 13.37 -2.27 23.18
N SER A 150 13.71 -2.89 22.05
CA SER A 150 14.72 -3.93 22.00
C SER A 150 15.74 -3.61 20.91
N ASN A 151 17.02 -3.54 21.29
CA ASN A 151 18.09 -3.43 20.31
C ASN A 151 18.21 -4.73 19.52
N ILE A 152 18.56 -4.59 18.23
CA ILE A 152 18.87 -5.73 17.39
C ILE A 152 20.19 -6.32 17.87
N THR A 153 20.17 -7.58 18.29
CA THR A 153 21.37 -8.41 18.46
C THR A 153 21.57 -9.29 17.23
N ASN A 154 22.80 -9.76 16.96
CA ASN A 154 23.08 -10.69 15.86
C ASN A 154 22.21 -11.96 15.89
N THR A 155 21.68 -12.32 17.06
CA THR A 155 20.78 -13.47 17.26
C THR A 155 19.30 -13.13 17.08
N THR A 156 18.89 -11.88 17.28
CA THR A 156 17.49 -11.46 17.21
C THR A 156 17.23 -10.68 15.92
N ARG A 157 16.59 -11.33 14.94
CA ARG A 157 16.08 -10.69 13.71
C ARG A 157 14.80 -9.88 13.94
N VAL A 158 14.57 -9.42 15.16
CA VAL A 158 13.34 -8.72 15.57
C VAL A 158 13.73 -7.38 16.20
N LEU A 159 13.17 -6.29 15.68
CA LEU A 159 13.28 -4.95 16.23
C LEU A 159 11.91 -4.52 16.76
N ARG A 160 11.86 -4.08 18.02
CA ARG A 160 10.65 -3.57 18.66
C ARG A 160 10.79 -2.09 18.98
N PHE A 161 9.77 -1.33 18.64
CA PHE A 161 9.65 0.07 19.03
C PHE A 161 8.18 0.49 19.15
N PRO A 162 7.87 1.58 19.88
CA PRO A 162 6.50 2.02 20.10
C PRO A 162 5.74 2.30 18.80
N LYS A 163 4.41 2.29 18.84
CA LYS A 163 3.57 2.87 17.78
C LYS A 163 3.73 4.40 17.72
N HIS A 164 3.20 5.00 16.65
CA HIS A 164 3.08 6.44 16.44
C HIS A 164 4.43 7.16 16.32
N ASN A 165 5.32 6.66 15.46
CA ASN A 165 6.63 7.29 15.26
C ASN A 165 6.57 8.40 14.21
N ASN A 166 7.35 9.45 14.43
CA ASN A 166 7.64 10.45 13.41
C ASN A 166 8.79 10.00 12.49
N GLU A 167 9.04 10.77 11.43
CA GLU A 167 10.06 10.48 10.42
C GLU A 167 11.47 10.39 11.00
N GLU A 168 11.86 11.32 11.88
CA GLU A 168 13.17 11.35 12.51
C GLU A 168 13.44 10.08 13.32
N THR A 169 12.46 9.66 14.12
CA THR A 169 12.56 8.46 14.96
C THR A 169 12.69 7.20 14.10
N LEU A 170 11.84 7.02 13.08
CA LEU A 170 11.91 5.87 12.18
C LEU A 170 13.24 5.82 11.41
N THR A 171 13.68 6.97 10.91
CA THR A 171 14.94 7.08 10.16
C THR A 171 16.12 6.74 11.07
N THR A 172 16.15 7.25 12.30
CA THR A 172 17.21 6.95 13.28
C THR A 172 17.27 5.47 13.63
N LEU A 173 16.10 4.82 13.82
CA LEU A 173 16.03 3.40 14.17
C LEU A 173 16.42 2.47 13.02
N LEU A 174 16.08 2.82 11.78
CA LEU A 174 16.18 1.90 10.64
C LEU A 174 17.35 2.21 9.69
N SER A 175 17.89 3.43 9.70
CA SER A 175 19.07 3.80 8.89
C SER A 175 20.34 3.01 9.20
N PRO A 176 20.61 2.55 10.43
CA PRO A 176 21.75 1.66 10.70
C PRO A 176 21.61 0.29 10.02
N LEU A 177 20.42 -0.06 9.51
CA LEU A 177 20.08 -1.38 9.00
C LEU A 177 20.06 -1.45 7.47
N LYS A 178 20.86 -0.59 6.81
CA LYS A 178 20.96 -0.53 5.34
C LYS A 178 21.39 -1.86 4.71
N ASP A 179 22.17 -2.66 5.41
CA ASP A 179 22.64 -3.95 4.90
C ASP A 179 21.57 -5.04 4.93
N VAL A 180 20.52 -4.87 5.75
CA VAL A 180 19.36 -5.78 5.78
C VAL A 180 18.60 -5.67 4.47
N LYS A 181 18.41 -6.79 3.78
CA LYS A 181 17.76 -6.81 2.47
C LYS A 181 16.25 -6.65 2.56
N VAL A 182 15.60 -7.20 3.58
CA VAL A 182 14.14 -7.12 3.76
C VAL A 182 13.78 -6.66 5.16
N ILE A 183 13.06 -5.54 5.25
CA ILE A 183 12.40 -5.10 6.48
C ILE A 183 10.91 -5.43 6.38
N GLN A 184 10.39 -6.26 7.27
CA GLN A 184 8.99 -6.63 7.35
C GLN A 184 8.34 -6.03 8.60
N PHE A 185 7.36 -5.16 8.43
CA PHE A 185 6.54 -4.70 9.55
C PHE A 185 5.45 -5.72 9.88
N SER A 186 5.21 -5.96 11.17
CA SER A 186 4.11 -6.80 11.63
C SER A 186 2.73 -6.16 11.38
N SER A 187 2.69 -4.83 11.26
CA SER A 187 1.52 -4.04 10.89
C SER A 187 1.96 -2.65 10.44
N MET A 188 1.22 -2.05 9.52
CA MET A 188 1.37 -0.64 9.14
C MET A 188 0.44 0.30 9.91
N GLN A 189 -0.50 -0.27 10.68
CA GLN A 189 -1.39 0.52 11.52
C GLN A 189 -0.58 1.23 12.60
N ASP A 190 -0.77 2.54 12.70
CA ASP A 190 -0.09 3.42 13.65
C ASP A 190 1.45 3.41 13.52
N ALA A 191 2.01 2.95 12.40
CA ALA A 191 3.46 2.84 12.24
C ALA A 191 4.15 4.21 12.11
N PHE A 192 3.47 5.16 11.47
CA PHE A 192 4.03 6.43 11.03
C PHE A 192 3.00 7.55 11.20
N LEU A 193 3.42 8.65 11.83
CA LEU A 193 2.59 9.84 12.05
C LEU A 193 2.58 10.80 10.86
N GLY A 194 3.60 10.75 10.01
CA GLY A 194 3.75 11.68 8.90
C GLY A 194 5.18 12.23 8.79
N PHE A 195 5.39 12.99 7.72
CA PHE A 195 6.66 13.57 7.36
C PHE A 195 6.97 14.77 8.27
N SER A 196 8.24 14.99 8.56
CA SER A 196 8.69 16.15 9.33
C SER A 196 8.66 17.43 8.47
N ASP A 197 8.95 17.33 7.18
CA ASP A 197 8.90 18.44 6.23
C ASP A 197 7.60 18.44 5.41
N LYS A 198 6.84 19.53 5.51
CA LYS A 198 5.54 19.68 4.81
C LYS A 198 5.69 19.72 3.29
N ALA A 199 6.77 20.29 2.76
CA ALA A 199 6.96 20.35 1.32
C ALA A 199 7.20 18.94 0.73
N SER A 200 7.98 18.13 1.44
CA SER A 200 8.19 16.71 1.12
C SER A 200 6.89 15.90 1.24
N GLU A 201 6.10 16.16 2.29
CA GLU A 201 4.77 15.56 2.44
C GLU A 201 3.89 15.89 1.24
N GLU A 202 3.74 17.17 0.89
CA GLU A 202 2.89 17.61 -0.23
C GLU A 202 3.29 16.96 -1.55
N LYS A 203 4.59 16.88 -1.83
CA LYS A 203 5.13 16.19 -3.00
C LYS A 203 4.78 14.69 -2.99
N PHE A 204 4.97 14.01 -1.86
CA PHE A 204 4.57 12.62 -1.68
C PHE A 204 3.07 12.43 -1.89
N ARG A 205 2.24 13.29 -1.30
CA ARG A 205 0.77 13.28 -1.42
C ARG A 205 0.35 13.43 -2.89
N LYS A 206 0.92 14.41 -3.62
CA LYS A 206 0.68 14.58 -5.06
C LYS A 206 1.01 13.33 -5.86
N ARG A 207 2.09 12.63 -5.53
CA ARG A 207 2.49 11.37 -6.19
C ARG A 207 1.49 10.26 -5.93
N VAL A 208 1.20 9.95 -4.67
CA VAL A 208 0.39 8.77 -4.32
C VAL A 208 -1.09 8.95 -4.62
N LYS A 209 -1.61 10.19 -4.72
CA LYS A 209 -2.95 10.45 -5.26
C LYS A 209 -3.11 9.88 -6.67
N ARG A 210 -2.05 9.87 -7.48
CA ARG A 210 -2.07 9.33 -8.86
C ARG A 210 -1.92 7.82 -8.95
N TYR A 211 -1.69 7.15 -7.83
CA TYR A 211 -1.47 5.71 -7.81
C TYR A 211 -2.76 4.91 -7.75
N VAL A 212 -3.89 5.54 -7.44
CA VAL A 212 -5.18 4.86 -7.33
C VAL A 212 -5.99 5.07 -8.60
N GLY A 213 -6.73 4.04 -9.01
CA GLY A 213 -7.50 4.05 -10.24
C GLY A 213 -8.99 4.24 -10.00
N ILE A 214 -9.78 3.62 -10.87
CA ILE A 214 -11.24 3.58 -10.77
C ILE A 214 -11.75 2.17 -10.49
N TRP A 215 -12.86 2.08 -9.78
CA TRP A 215 -13.77 0.95 -9.84
C TRP A 215 -14.88 1.25 -10.85
N CYS A 216 -15.24 0.28 -11.70
CA CYS A 216 -16.29 0.45 -12.71
C CYS A 216 -17.12 -0.83 -12.82
N CYS A 217 -18.46 -0.75 -12.97
CA CYS A 217 -19.28 0.48 -12.99
C CYS A 217 -20.61 0.32 -12.25
N VAL A 218 -21.10 1.44 -11.72
CA VAL A 218 -22.46 1.59 -11.21
C VAL A 218 -23.43 1.61 -12.39
N GLY A 219 -24.41 0.71 -12.39
CA GLY A 219 -25.42 0.65 -13.45
C GLY A 219 -26.39 1.82 -13.39
N GLY A 220 -26.80 2.32 -14.57
CA GLY A 220 -27.77 3.41 -14.69
C GLY A 220 -27.23 4.80 -14.31
N HIS A 221 -25.91 4.94 -14.19
CA HIS A 221 -25.23 6.21 -13.90
C HIS A 221 -24.17 6.49 -14.99
N ASP A 222 -24.09 7.72 -15.48
CA ASP A 222 -23.09 8.16 -16.47
C ASP A 222 -22.51 9.53 -16.06
N PRO A 223 -21.19 9.62 -15.75
CA PRO A 223 -20.19 8.54 -15.72
C PRO A 223 -20.46 7.52 -14.60
N GLY A 224 -20.22 6.23 -14.85
CA GLY A 224 -20.54 5.14 -13.91
C GLY A 224 -19.39 4.67 -13.01
N HIS A 225 -18.17 5.19 -13.21
CA HIS A 225 -17.00 4.79 -12.43
C HIS A 225 -16.89 5.57 -11.13
N ILE A 226 -16.16 5.00 -10.18
CA ILE A 226 -15.88 5.59 -8.87
C ILE A 226 -14.37 5.62 -8.69
N TYR A 227 -13.82 6.80 -8.37
CA TYR A 227 -12.41 6.92 -8.04
C TYR A 227 -12.14 6.33 -6.66
N TYR A 228 -11.12 5.46 -6.61
CA TYR A 228 -10.46 5.19 -5.34
C TYR A 228 -9.77 6.46 -4.86
N ASP A 229 -9.74 6.68 -3.56
CA ASP A 229 -9.12 7.86 -2.97
C ASP A 229 -8.10 7.44 -1.93
N MET A 230 -6.82 7.70 -2.20
CA MET A 230 -5.71 7.40 -1.29
C MET A 230 -5.88 8.08 0.09
N TYR A 231 -6.64 9.17 0.17
CA TYR A 231 -6.89 9.97 1.36
C TYR A 231 -8.37 10.04 1.76
N TRP A 232 -9.14 9.00 1.42
CA TRP A 232 -10.55 8.87 1.81
C TRP A 232 -10.79 9.11 3.32
N ASP A 233 -9.84 8.70 4.17
CA ASP A 233 -9.96 8.74 5.64
C ASP A 233 -9.75 10.13 6.24
N GLU A 234 -9.27 11.10 5.45
CA GLU A 234 -9.13 12.49 5.87
C GLU A 234 -10.34 13.36 5.47
N LYS A 235 -11.31 12.78 4.76
CA LYS A 235 -12.49 13.48 4.24
C LYS A 235 -13.72 13.10 5.08
N PRO A 236 -14.27 14.02 5.88
CA PRO A 236 -15.53 13.77 6.56
C PRO A 236 -16.61 13.48 5.49
N ASP A 237 -17.41 12.45 5.72
CA ASP A 237 -18.51 12.02 4.84
C ASP A 237 -18.11 11.49 3.45
N TRP A 238 -16.86 11.07 3.25
CA TRP A 238 -16.46 10.41 2.01
C TRP A 238 -17.32 9.16 1.74
N LYS A 239 -17.81 9.03 0.50
CA LYS A 239 -18.61 7.89 0.04
C LYS A 239 -18.13 7.45 -1.35
N PRO A 240 -18.20 6.14 -1.66
CA PRO A 240 -17.87 5.62 -2.97
C PRO A 240 -19.02 5.90 -3.96
N LEU A 241 -19.14 7.14 -4.41
CA LEU A 241 -20.16 7.58 -5.35
C LEU A 241 -19.53 7.96 -6.69
N PRO A 242 -20.20 7.67 -7.82
CA PRO A 242 -19.75 8.14 -9.12
C PRO A 242 -19.83 9.67 -9.20
N PRO A 243 -19.04 10.32 -10.08
CA PRO A 243 -19.14 11.76 -10.33
C PRO A 243 -20.57 12.13 -10.69
N GLN A 244 -21.13 13.17 -10.08
CA GLN A 244 -22.53 13.57 -10.31
C GLN A 244 -22.72 14.25 -11.67
N THR A 245 -21.68 14.92 -12.15
CA THR A 245 -21.63 15.56 -13.46
C THR A 245 -20.33 15.21 -14.18
N PRO A 246 -20.25 15.31 -15.53
CA PRO A 246 -19.00 15.16 -16.26
C PRO A 246 -17.91 16.16 -15.81
N GLU A 247 -18.29 17.34 -15.33
CA GLU A 247 -17.37 18.35 -14.80
C GLU A 247 -16.74 17.95 -13.45
N ASP A 248 -17.41 17.05 -12.72
CA ASP A 248 -16.89 16.45 -11.48
C ASP A 248 -15.94 15.28 -11.76
N ASP A 249 -15.83 14.83 -13.02
CA ASP A 249 -15.05 13.65 -13.42
C ASP A 249 -13.54 13.93 -13.52
N HIS A 250 -12.96 14.34 -12.39
CA HIS A 250 -11.58 14.78 -12.30
C HIS A 250 -10.90 14.17 -11.05
N PRO A 251 -10.02 13.16 -11.21
CA PRO A 251 -9.44 12.42 -10.08
C PRO A 251 -8.43 13.21 -9.25
N TYR A 252 -7.87 14.30 -9.79
CA TYR A 252 -6.67 14.96 -9.24
C TYR A 252 -6.81 16.47 -9.04
N ARG A 253 -8.04 17.00 -9.00
CA ARG A 253 -8.26 18.36 -8.47
C ARG A 253 -8.11 18.38 -6.96
#